data_AF-A0A2N4XFQ1-F1
#
_entry.id   AF-A0A2N4XFQ1-F1
#
_cell.length_a   1.000
_cell.length_b   1.000
_cell.length_c   1.000
_cell.angle_alpha   90.00
_cell.angle_beta   90.00
_cell.angle_gamma   90.00
#
_symmetry.space_group_name_H-M   'P 1'
#
loop_
_entity.id
_entity.type
_entity.pdbx_description
1 polymer ?
#
loop_
_entity_poly.entity_id
_entity_poly.type
_entity_poly.pdbx_seq_one_letter_code
_entity_poly.pdbx_strand_id
1 'polypeptide(L)'
;MNQKNFEYLRDQIKFTGFGESLEDNLKKAIESGRSEFKLNHAAQYGNDKVVTELYFSQSKQSDLYFFNSYKVSLQKEGVNEKMEQNFYINKGNNITLKEAYNLMSGRAVNKDLTNKEGQVFNAWIQMDFKQSSENGNFKLKHYHQNYGFDLESTLAKHPIRELGNEEFKGNLIESLKRGNLQSVTFQKEGNEQKHYIEASPQFKTINIYDSSLQRLDNRQVRAEKQSVGEKQSFRQDSKREKQASGADDGPEISQTSTKKKKKQVQSY
;
A
#
# COMPACT_ATOMS: atom_id res chain seq x y z
N MET A 1 -29.20 11.23 -27.94
CA MET A 1 -28.30 10.55 -26.98
C MET A 1 -28.36 9.05 -27.23
N ASN A 2 -27.23 8.34 -27.10
CA ASN A 2 -27.20 6.88 -27.13
C ASN A 2 -27.49 6.33 -25.72
N GLN A 3 -28.69 5.78 -25.52
CA GLN A 3 -29.18 5.40 -24.18
C GLN A 3 -28.30 4.34 -23.50
N LYS A 4 -27.90 3.28 -24.23
CA LYS A 4 -27.06 2.20 -23.69
C LYS A 4 -25.66 2.70 -23.29
N ASN A 5 -25.12 3.65 -24.04
CA ASN A 5 -23.84 4.27 -23.71
C ASN A 5 -23.93 5.20 -22.49
N PHE A 6 -25.02 5.96 -22.37
CA PHE A 6 -25.29 6.76 -21.17
C PHE A 6 -25.42 5.88 -19.91
N GLU A 7 -26.20 4.79 -19.97
CA GLU A 7 -26.36 3.83 -18.88
C GLU A 7 -25.02 3.19 -18.48
N TYR A 8 -24.23 2.74 -19.46
CA TYR A 8 -22.88 2.22 -19.24
C TYR A 8 -21.98 3.23 -18.53
N LEU A 9 -21.97 4.49 -18.97
CA LEU A 9 -21.13 5.55 -18.38
C LEU A 9 -21.58 5.92 -16.97
N ARG A 10 -22.89 6.01 -16.70
CA ARG A 10 -23.43 6.22 -15.34
C ARG A 10 -22.97 5.10 -14.41
N ASP A 11 -23.16 3.85 -14.82
CA ASP A 11 -22.80 2.69 -14.01
C ASP A 11 -21.27 2.62 -13.80
N GLN A 12 -20.48 2.98 -14.81
CA GLN A 12 -19.03 3.09 -14.71
C GLN A 12 -18.59 4.18 -13.70
N ILE A 13 -19.25 5.35 -13.68
CA ILE A 13 -19.02 6.42 -12.69
C ILE A 13 -19.39 5.93 -11.27
N LYS A 14 -20.55 5.29 -11.12
CA LYS A 14 -21.03 4.72 -9.85
C LYS A 14 -20.02 3.71 -9.29
N PHE A 15 -19.65 2.70 -10.08
CA PHE A 15 -18.76 1.62 -9.63
C PHE A 15 -17.27 2.00 -9.56
N THR A 16 -16.85 3.13 -10.15
CA THR A 16 -15.51 3.71 -9.90
C THR A 16 -15.44 4.57 -8.63
N GLY A 17 -16.56 4.76 -7.92
CA GLY A 17 -16.59 5.36 -6.58
C GLY A 17 -17.00 6.83 -6.51
N PHE A 18 -17.66 7.35 -7.56
CA PHE A 18 -18.20 8.72 -7.60
C PHE A 18 -19.71 8.77 -7.31
N GLY A 19 -20.36 7.61 -7.12
CA GLY A 19 -21.79 7.52 -6.84
C GLY A 19 -22.67 7.95 -8.02
N GLU A 20 -23.89 8.42 -7.71
CA GLU A 20 -24.95 8.72 -8.69
C GLU A 20 -25.15 10.23 -8.90
N SER A 21 -24.54 11.08 -8.08
CA SER A 21 -24.70 12.55 -8.08
C SER A 21 -24.26 13.25 -9.38
N LEU A 22 -23.56 12.53 -10.26
CA LEU A 22 -23.12 13.03 -11.57
C LEU A 22 -24.05 12.65 -12.74
N GLU A 23 -25.05 11.79 -12.55
CA GLU A 23 -25.90 11.27 -13.64
C GLU A 23 -26.55 12.38 -14.47
N ASP A 24 -27.13 13.36 -13.78
CA ASP A 24 -27.83 14.49 -14.36
C ASP A 24 -26.90 15.42 -15.17
N ASN A 25 -25.64 15.53 -14.72
CA ASN A 25 -24.60 16.34 -15.37
C ASN A 25 -23.96 15.59 -16.56
N LEU A 26 -23.76 14.28 -16.44
CA LEU A 26 -23.37 13.38 -17.52
C LEU A 26 -24.40 13.45 -18.66
N LYS A 27 -25.69 13.33 -18.33
CA LYS A 27 -26.79 13.39 -19.29
C LYS A 27 -26.78 14.70 -20.06
N LYS A 28 -26.80 15.84 -19.36
CA LYS A 28 -26.76 17.18 -19.97
C LYS A 28 -25.51 17.40 -20.83
N ALA A 29 -24.36 16.86 -20.42
CA ALA A 29 -23.13 16.97 -21.20
C ALA A 29 -23.21 16.18 -22.53
N ILE A 30 -23.69 14.94 -22.50
CA ILE A 30 -23.87 14.11 -23.70
C ILE A 30 -24.98 14.68 -24.61
N GLU A 31 -26.10 15.15 -24.04
CA GLU A 31 -27.18 15.81 -24.78
C GLU A 31 -26.74 17.13 -25.43
N SER A 32 -25.73 17.82 -24.87
CA SER A 32 -25.15 19.04 -25.47
C SER A 32 -24.25 18.79 -26.68
N GLY A 33 -23.95 17.53 -27.03
CA GLY A 33 -23.20 17.17 -28.24
C GLY A 33 -21.73 17.61 -28.28
N ARG A 34 -21.14 17.97 -27.13
CA ARG A 34 -19.74 18.39 -27.03
C ARG A 34 -18.80 17.19 -27.21
N SER A 35 -17.84 17.28 -28.12
CA SER A 35 -16.87 16.21 -28.38
C SER A 35 -15.99 15.85 -27.16
N GLU A 36 -15.79 16.79 -26.23
CA GLU A 36 -15.06 16.59 -24.98
C GLU A 36 -15.75 17.35 -23.84
N PHE A 37 -15.77 16.78 -22.63
CA PHE A 37 -16.23 17.46 -21.43
C PHE A 37 -15.58 16.91 -20.15
N LYS A 38 -15.75 17.65 -19.04
CA LYS A 38 -15.38 17.20 -17.70
C LYS A 38 -16.59 17.19 -16.78
N LEU A 39 -16.59 16.30 -15.78
CA LEU A 39 -17.49 16.34 -14.63
C LEU A 39 -16.65 16.49 -13.35
N ASN A 40 -17.08 17.35 -12.43
CA ASN A 40 -16.36 17.62 -11.19
C ASN A 40 -17.06 16.95 -10.01
N HIS A 41 -16.27 16.33 -9.12
CA HIS A 41 -16.75 15.67 -7.92
C HIS A 41 -15.80 15.94 -6.74
N ALA A 42 -16.32 15.95 -5.52
CA ALA A 42 -15.55 16.13 -4.30
C ALA A 42 -15.96 15.11 -3.23
N ALA A 43 -14.98 14.62 -2.48
CA ALA A 43 -15.14 13.68 -1.37
C ALA A 43 -14.26 14.08 -0.18
N GLN A 44 -14.55 13.51 0.98
CA GLN A 44 -13.75 13.67 2.19
C GLN A 44 -13.52 12.29 2.82
N TYR A 45 -12.28 12.04 3.28
CA TYR A 45 -11.89 10.76 3.89
C TYR A 45 -11.19 11.01 5.23
N GLY A 46 -11.96 10.96 6.32
CA GLY A 46 -11.51 11.52 7.60
C GLY A 46 -11.48 13.04 7.48
N ASN A 47 -10.32 13.66 7.67
CA ASN A 47 -10.14 15.11 7.52
C ASN A 47 -9.47 15.49 6.18
N ASP A 48 -8.99 14.50 5.41
CA ASP A 48 -8.41 14.70 4.08
C ASP A 48 -9.49 15.04 3.05
N LYS A 49 -9.25 16.08 2.24
CA LYS A 49 -10.15 16.56 1.18
C LYS A 49 -9.67 16.07 -0.18
N VAL A 50 -10.59 15.52 -0.97
CA VAL A 50 -10.32 14.97 -2.30
C VAL A 50 -11.20 15.67 -3.31
N VAL A 51 -10.59 16.39 -4.26
CA VAL A 51 -11.29 16.99 -5.41
C VAL A 51 -10.91 16.22 -6.67
N THR A 52 -11.87 16.02 -7.56
CA THR A 52 -11.71 15.22 -8.78
C THR A 52 -12.31 15.87 -10.01
N GLU A 53 -11.57 15.81 -11.12
CA GLU A 53 -12.03 16.10 -12.46
C GLU A 53 -12.10 14.77 -13.25
N LEU A 54 -13.28 14.36 -13.71
CA LEU A 54 -13.50 13.18 -14.55
C LEU A 54 -13.53 13.64 -16.01
N TYR A 55 -12.75 13.01 -16.89
CA TYR A 55 -12.55 13.42 -18.28
C TYR A 55 -13.27 12.49 -19.26
N PHE A 56 -14.07 13.06 -20.16
CA PHE A 56 -14.87 12.33 -21.14
C PHE A 56 -14.63 12.86 -22.55
N SER A 57 -14.71 11.96 -23.54
CA SER A 57 -14.70 12.33 -24.96
C SER A 57 -15.64 11.46 -25.78
N GLN A 58 -16.15 12.02 -26.88
CA GLN A 58 -16.84 11.28 -27.92
C GLN A 58 -15.84 10.51 -28.79
N SER A 59 -16.30 9.39 -29.34
CA SER A 59 -15.64 8.64 -30.40
C SER A 59 -15.52 9.49 -31.68
N LYS A 60 -14.40 9.36 -32.39
CA LYS A 60 -14.23 9.93 -33.75
C LYS A 60 -14.83 9.05 -34.85
N GLN A 61 -15.39 7.89 -34.49
CA GLN A 61 -15.87 6.84 -35.40
C GLN A 61 -17.29 6.37 -35.11
N SER A 62 -17.94 6.90 -34.07
CA SER A 62 -19.29 6.51 -33.63
C SER A 62 -19.91 7.59 -32.73
N ASP A 63 -21.16 7.42 -32.35
CA ASP A 63 -21.91 8.29 -31.44
C ASP A 63 -21.54 8.10 -29.96
N LEU A 64 -20.73 7.08 -29.64
CA LEU A 64 -20.37 6.67 -28.29
C LEU A 64 -19.45 7.67 -27.58
N TYR A 65 -19.68 7.86 -26.29
CA TYR A 65 -18.80 8.56 -25.36
C TYR A 65 -18.02 7.58 -24.48
N PHE A 66 -16.85 8.00 -24.00
CA PHE A 66 -15.98 7.25 -23.10
C PHE A 66 -15.58 8.09 -21.88
N PHE A 67 -15.53 7.44 -20.72
CA PHE A 67 -14.83 7.95 -19.54
C PHE A 67 -13.37 7.54 -19.66
N ASN A 68 -12.45 8.50 -19.79
CA ASN A 68 -11.06 8.25 -20.20
C ASN A 68 -10.09 8.19 -19.02
N SER A 69 -10.21 9.15 -18.10
CA SER A 69 -9.38 9.25 -16.91
C SER A 69 -10.04 10.16 -15.87
N TYR A 70 -9.56 10.12 -14.64
CA TYR A 70 -9.90 11.12 -13.64
C TYR A 70 -8.63 11.65 -12.95
N LYS A 71 -8.54 12.97 -12.84
CA LYS A 71 -7.50 13.65 -12.08
C LYS A 71 -7.96 13.78 -10.63
N VAL A 72 -7.14 13.31 -9.70
CA VAL A 72 -7.33 13.46 -8.26
C VAL A 72 -6.42 14.56 -7.75
N SER A 73 -6.96 15.46 -6.92
CA SER A 73 -6.25 16.48 -6.16
C SER A 73 -6.52 16.23 -4.67
N LEU A 74 -5.54 15.68 -3.96
CA LEU A 74 -5.60 15.33 -2.55
C LEU A 74 -4.97 16.46 -1.72
N GLN A 75 -5.74 17.03 -0.80
CA GLN A 75 -5.24 17.90 0.26
C GLN A 75 -5.38 17.19 1.61
N LYS A 76 -4.26 16.94 2.29
CA LYS A 76 -4.25 16.30 3.60
C LYS A 76 -4.54 17.29 4.72
N GLU A 77 -5.06 16.80 5.85
CA GLU A 77 -5.19 17.62 7.06
C GLU A 77 -3.85 18.25 7.47
N GLY A 78 -3.87 19.53 7.83
CA GLY A 78 -2.68 20.29 8.21
C GLY A 78 -1.71 20.63 7.06
N VAL A 79 -1.95 20.15 5.83
CA VAL A 79 -1.07 20.36 4.67
C VAL A 79 -1.69 21.34 3.68
N ASN A 80 -0.97 22.44 3.41
CA ASN A 80 -1.39 23.46 2.45
C ASN A 80 -1.17 23.02 0.99
N GLU A 81 -0.13 22.22 0.75
CA GLU A 81 0.18 21.66 -0.56
C GLU A 81 -0.82 20.56 -0.96
N LYS A 82 -1.07 20.45 -2.27
CA LYS A 82 -1.95 19.43 -2.85
C LYS A 82 -1.12 18.45 -3.66
N MET A 83 -1.35 17.16 -3.43
CA MET A 83 -0.80 16.10 -4.28
C MET A 83 -1.78 15.84 -5.43
N GLU A 84 -1.28 15.78 -6.65
CA GLU A 84 -2.11 15.49 -7.83
C GLU A 84 -1.66 14.21 -8.54
N GLN A 85 -2.63 13.43 -9.04
CA GLN A 85 -2.38 12.22 -9.85
C GLN A 85 -3.56 11.98 -10.79
N ASN A 86 -3.30 11.71 -12.08
CA ASN A 86 -4.30 11.28 -13.04
C ASN A 86 -4.35 9.74 -13.15
N PHE A 87 -5.53 9.16 -12.98
CA PHE A 87 -5.79 7.73 -13.07
C PHE A 87 -6.58 7.43 -14.35
N TYR A 88 -6.07 6.53 -15.19
CA TYR A 88 -6.71 6.16 -16.46
C TYR A 88 -7.76 5.07 -16.27
N ILE A 89 -8.85 5.19 -17.04
CA ILE A 89 -9.94 4.23 -17.09
C ILE A 89 -9.68 3.24 -18.23
N ASN A 90 -9.68 1.96 -17.89
CA ASN A 90 -9.40 0.83 -18.76
C ASN A 90 -10.60 -0.13 -18.85
N LYS A 91 -10.52 -1.10 -19.77
CA LYS A 91 -11.49 -2.20 -19.92
C LYS A 91 -11.33 -3.24 -18.80
N GLY A 92 -11.71 -2.85 -17.58
CA GLY A 92 -11.55 -3.65 -16.36
C GLY A 92 -10.43 -3.14 -15.46
N ASN A 93 -10.35 -3.69 -14.24
CA ASN A 93 -9.27 -3.48 -13.27
C ASN A 93 -8.97 -2.02 -12.89
N ASN A 94 -9.95 -1.12 -13.09
CA ASN A 94 -9.87 0.29 -12.74
C ASN A 94 -9.53 0.50 -11.26
N ILE A 95 -8.68 1.49 -11.01
CA ILE A 95 -8.52 2.09 -9.68
C ILE A 95 -9.78 2.91 -9.40
N THR A 96 -10.46 2.63 -8.29
CA THR A 96 -11.59 3.42 -7.78
C THR A 96 -11.10 4.66 -7.02
N LEU A 97 -11.95 5.67 -6.82
CA LEU A 97 -11.60 6.88 -6.06
C LEU A 97 -11.01 6.57 -4.66
N LYS A 98 -11.53 5.54 -3.98
CA LYS A 98 -11.02 5.13 -2.67
C LYS A 98 -9.63 4.49 -2.75
N GLU A 99 -9.40 3.62 -3.74
CA GLU A 99 -8.09 3.02 -3.99
C GLU A 99 -7.06 4.07 -4.44
N ALA A 100 -7.47 5.07 -5.24
CA ALA A 100 -6.63 6.20 -5.63
C ALA A 100 -6.20 7.03 -4.41
N TYR A 101 -7.13 7.37 -3.53
CA TYR A 101 -6.82 8.00 -2.23
C TYR A 101 -5.85 7.15 -1.40
N ASN A 102 -6.08 5.83 -1.32
CA ASN A 102 -5.21 4.92 -0.58
C ASN A 102 -3.78 4.89 -1.16
N LEU A 103 -3.62 4.84 -2.50
CA LEU A 103 -2.33 4.92 -3.20
C LEU A 103 -1.62 6.26 -2.95
N MET A 104 -2.33 7.40 -3.07
CA MET A 104 -1.79 8.74 -2.77
C MET A 104 -1.52 8.95 -1.27
N SER A 105 -2.10 8.13 -0.40
CA SER A 105 -1.72 8.05 1.02
C SER A 105 -0.39 7.32 1.24
N GLY A 106 0.10 6.58 0.25
CA GLY A 106 1.30 5.74 0.30
C GLY A 106 1.05 4.25 0.56
N ARG A 107 -0.22 3.85 0.71
CA ARG A 107 -0.64 2.46 0.93
C ARG A 107 -0.62 1.68 -0.37
N ALA A 108 -0.58 0.36 -0.26
CA ALA A 108 -0.63 -0.54 -1.41
C ALA A 108 -2.06 -1.05 -1.66
N VAL A 109 -2.41 -1.26 -2.92
CA VAL A 109 -3.69 -1.81 -3.37
C VAL A 109 -3.44 -3.07 -4.18
N ASN A 110 -4.09 -4.17 -3.85
CA ASN A 110 -4.07 -5.41 -4.61
C ASN A 110 -5.08 -5.34 -5.76
N LYS A 111 -4.64 -5.61 -6.98
CA LYS A 111 -5.50 -5.73 -8.16
C LYS A 111 -5.08 -6.96 -8.95
N ASP A 112 -6.06 -7.58 -9.59
CA ASP A 112 -5.78 -8.32 -10.82
C ASP A 112 -5.52 -7.30 -11.93
N LEU A 113 -4.55 -7.58 -12.79
CA LEU A 113 -4.07 -6.70 -13.86
C LEU A 113 -3.87 -7.50 -15.13
N THR A 114 -3.91 -6.84 -16.28
CA THR A 114 -3.74 -7.48 -17.59
C THR A 114 -2.43 -7.03 -18.21
N ASN A 115 -1.61 -7.97 -18.71
CA ASN A 115 -0.40 -7.63 -19.46
C ASN A 115 -0.73 -7.29 -20.94
N LYS A 116 0.29 -6.98 -21.75
CA LYS A 116 0.10 -6.62 -23.17
C LYS A 116 -0.43 -7.80 -23.99
N GLU A 117 -0.16 -9.00 -23.50
CA GLU A 117 -0.49 -10.30 -24.07
C GLU A 117 -1.91 -10.75 -23.68
N GLY A 118 -2.67 -9.93 -22.94
CA GLY A 118 -4.06 -10.20 -22.54
C GLY A 118 -4.21 -11.12 -21.32
N GLN A 119 -3.10 -11.58 -20.73
CA GLN A 119 -3.09 -12.48 -19.58
C GLN A 119 -3.36 -11.71 -18.28
N VAL A 120 -4.23 -12.25 -17.44
CA VAL A 120 -4.54 -11.69 -16.11
C VAL A 120 -3.54 -12.21 -15.07
N PHE A 121 -3.02 -11.33 -14.23
CA PHE A 121 -2.11 -11.66 -13.12
C PHE A 121 -2.45 -10.82 -11.87
N ASN A 122 -2.28 -11.38 -10.68
CA ASN A 122 -2.46 -10.63 -9.44
C ASN A 122 -1.18 -9.87 -9.04
N ALA A 123 -1.33 -8.61 -8.61
CA ALA A 123 -0.23 -7.81 -8.07
C ALA A 123 -0.70 -6.80 -7.02
N TRP A 124 0.19 -6.51 -6.08
CA TRP A 124 0.08 -5.30 -5.25
C TRP A 124 0.71 -4.10 -5.96
N ILE A 125 -0.02 -2.99 -5.99
CA ILE A 125 0.36 -1.72 -6.61
C ILE A 125 0.65 -0.72 -5.50
N GLN A 126 1.71 0.07 -5.61
CA GLN A 126 2.03 1.14 -4.65
C GLN A 126 2.66 2.35 -5.36
N MET A 127 2.35 3.57 -4.91
CA MET A 127 2.90 4.80 -5.50
C MET A 127 4.37 5.00 -5.13
N ASP A 128 5.22 5.37 -6.10
CA ASP A 128 6.63 5.70 -5.88
C ASP A 128 6.86 7.20 -5.92
N PHE A 129 6.67 7.87 -4.78
CA PHE A 129 6.85 9.33 -4.62
C PHE A 129 8.26 9.85 -4.96
N LYS A 130 9.23 8.96 -5.21
CA LYS A 130 10.59 9.30 -5.66
C LYS A 130 10.75 9.37 -7.18
N GLN A 131 9.72 9.00 -7.95
CA GLN A 131 9.77 8.99 -9.41
C GLN A 131 8.45 9.45 -10.03
N SER A 132 8.48 10.54 -10.77
CA SER A 132 7.40 10.92 -11.69
C SER A 132 7.70 10.45 -13.12
N SER A 133 6.65 10.39 -13.95
CA SER A 133 6.73 10.37 -15.42
C SER A 133 6.65 11.79 -15.99
N GLU A 134 6.92 11.94 -17.29
CA GLU A 134 6.99 13.22 -18.01
C GLU A 134 5.72 14.06 -17.92
N ASN A 135 4.56 13.43 -17.72
CA ASN A 135 3.26 14.07 -17.50
C ASN A 135 2.96 14.44 -16.03
N GLY A 136 3.96 14.40 -15.14
CA GLY A 136 3.85 14.77 -13.72
C GLY A 136 3.39 13.65 -12.77
N ASN A 137 2.64 12.65 -13.26
CA ASN A 137 2.18 11.51 -12.45
C ASN A 137 3.34 10.79 -11.74
N PHE A 138 3.15 10.38 -10.49
CA PHE A 138 4.02 9.41 -9.83
C PHE A 138 3.92 8.04 -10.48
N LYS A 139 5.04 7.33 -10.57
CA LYS A 139 5.12 5.95 -11.06
C LYS A 139 4.50 4.97 -10.04
N LEU A 140 4.06 3.82 -10.53
CA LEU A 140 3.50 2.75 -9.71
C LEU A 140 4.44 1.54 -9.68
N LYS A 141 4.85 1.14 -8.46
CA LYS A 141 5.57 -0.11 -8.19
C LYS A 141 4.58 -1.26 -8.16
N HIS A 142 5.01 -2.40 -8.71
CA HIS A 142 4.21 -3.61 -8.81
C HIS A 142 4.94 -4.77 -8.11
N TYR A 143 4.27 -5.37 -7.12
CA TYR A 143 4.72 -6.58 -6.43
C TYR A 143 3.78 -7.72 -6.86
N HIS A 144 4.14 -8.38 -7.96
CA HIS A 144 3.42 -9.54 -8.50
C HIS A 144 3.37 -10.70 -7.50
N GLN A 145 2.47 -11.66 -7.68
CA GLN A 145 2.36 -12.87 -6.82
C GLN A 145 3.71 -13.54 -6.49
N ASN A 146 4.62 -13.68 -7.48
CA ASN A 146 5.94 -14.28 -7.32
C ASN A 146 6.92 -13.47 -6.43
N TYR A 147 6.55 -12.24 -6.03
CA TYR A 147 7.27 -11.47 -5.02
C TYR A 147 7.18 -12.12 -3.63
N GLY A 148 6.16 -12.95 -3.37
CA GLY A 148 6.03 -13.69 -2.12
C GLY A 148 5.63 -12.84 -0.92
N PHE A 149 4.75 -11.85 -1.12
CA PHE A 149 3.97 -11.28 -0.02
C PHE A 149 2.60 -11.94 0.02
N ASP A 150 2.41 -12.81 1.00
CA ASP A 150 1.12 -13.38 1.37
C ASP A 150 0.53 -12.56 2.52
N LEU A 151 -0.66 -12.00 2.31
CA LEU A 151 -1.38 -11.21 3.31
C LEU A 151 -1.99 -12.10 4.42
N GLU A 152 -2.56 -13.25 4.08
CA GLU A 152 -3.28 -14.11 5.03
C GLU A 152 -2.29 -14.83 5.95
N SER A 153 -1.24 -15.42 5.38
CA SER A 153 -0.12 -15.96 6.15
C SER A 153 0.64 -14.88 6.91
N THR A 154 0.45 -13.59 6.62
CA THR A 154 0.99 -12.48 7.44
C THR A 154 0.05 -12.15 8.59
N LEU A 155 -1.24 -11.94 8.34
CA LEU A 155 -2.26 -11.67 9.36
C LEU A 155 -2.27 -12.74 10.45
N ALA A 156 -2.19 -14.02 10.07
CA ALA A 156 -2.16 -15.16 10.99
C ALA A 156 -0.95 -15.19 11.97
N LYS A 157 0.05 -14.31 11.80
CA LYS A 157 1.18 -14.14 12.74
C LYS A 157 0.85 -13.22 13.92
N HIS A 158 -0.30 -12.57 13.90
CA HIS A 158 -0.76 -11.57 14.88
C HIS A 158 -2.02 -12.06 15.61
N PRO A 159 -2.25 -11.65 16.88
CA PRO A 159 -3.36 -12.11 17.69
C PRO A 159 -4.67 -11.36 17.35
N ILE A 160 -5.01 -11.27 16.07
CA ILE A 160 -6.17 -10.51 15.57
C ILE A 160 -7.45 -11.33 15.78
N ARG A 161 -8.31 -10.84 16.66
CA ARG A 161 -9.59 -11.47 17.05
C ARG A 161 -10.53 -11.68 15.87
N GLU A 162 -10.54 -10.75 14.91
CA GLU A 162 -11.37 -10.82 13.70
C GLU A 162 -10.99 -12.00 12.76
N LEU A 163 -9.80 -12.60 12.91
CA LEU A 163 -9.41 -13.79 12.12
C LEU A 163 -10.12 -15.07 12.59
N GLY A 164 -10.70 -15.09 13.79
CA GLY A 164 -11.45 -16.23 14.33
C GLY A 164 -12.86 -16.41 13.75
N ASN A 165 -13.28 -15.56 12.82
CA ASN A 165 -14.56 -15.63 12.12
C ASN A 165 -14.30 -15.40 10.61
N GLU A 166 -14.74 -16.32 9.75
CA GLU A 166 -14.43 -16.29 8.33
C GLU A 166 -15.04 -15.09 7.58
N GLU A 167 -16.20 -14.58 8.00
CA GLU A 167 -16.80 -13.36 7.41
C GLU A 167 -15.96 -12.12 7.76
N PHE A 168 -15.62 -11.94 9.05
CA PHE A 168 -14.79 -10.81 9.50
C PHE A 168 -13.38 -10.88 8.94
N LYS A 169 -12.80 -12.08 8.84
CA LYS A 169 -11.53 -12.36 8.15
C LYS A 169 -11.61 -11.98 6.67
N GLY A 170 -12.65 -12.42 5.95
CA GLY A 170 -12.87 -12.06 4.54
C GLY A 170 -12.98 -10.55 4.33
N ASN A 171 -13.83 -9.88 5.12
CA ASN A 171 -14.01 -8.43 5.09
C ASN A 171 -12.70 -7.67 5.42
N LEU A 172 -11.91 -8.16 6.38
CA LEU A 172 -10.59 -7.62 6.72
C LEU A 172 -9.60 -7.75 5.54
N ILE A 173 -9.53 -8.95 4.94
CA ILE A 173 -8.67 -9.22 3.77
C ILE A 173 -9.06 -8.35 2.59
N GLU A 174 -10.35 -8.18 2.29
CA GLU A 174 -10.80 -7.33 1.18
C GLU A 174 -10.51 -5.85 1.44
N SER A 175 -10.78 -5.35 2.65
CA SER A 175 -10.48 -3.96 3.03
C SER A 175 -8.97 -3.65 2.90
N LEU A 176 -8.11 -4.59 3.30
CA LEU A 176 -6.67 -4.49 3.16
C LEU A 176 -6.20 -4.63 1.70
N LYS A 177 -6.83 -5.50 0.88
CA LYS A 177 -6.60 -5.57 -0.56
C LYS A 177 -6.97 -4.27 -1.27
N ARG A 178 -8.05 -3.59 -0.86
CA ARG A 178 -8.41 -2.23 -1.31
C ARG A 178 -7.49 -1.13 -0.78
N GLY A 179 -6.48 -1.48 0.03
CA GLY A 179 -5.48 -0.57 0.57
C GLY A 179 -5.97 0.33 1.72
N ASN A 180 -7.06 -0.03 2.38
CA ASN A 180 -7.54 0.72 3.54
C ASN A 180 -6.60 0.54 4.75
N LEU A 181 -6.60 1.54 5.63
CA LEU A 181 -6.11 1.38 7.00
C LEU A 181 -7.29 0.87 7.83
N GLN A 182 -7.26 -0.41 8.20
CA GLN A 182 -8.39 -1.14 8.78
C GLN A 182 -8.21 -1.28 10.29
N SER A 183 -9.25 -0.99 11.09
CA SER A 183 -9.22 -1.24 12.53
C SER A 183 -9.44 -2.73 12.82
N VAL A 184 -8.71 -3.24 13.81
CA VAL A 184 -8.71 -4.63 14.29
C VAL A 184 -8.52 -4.67 15.82
N THR A 185 -8.96 -5.74 16.45
CA THR A 185 -8.75 -6.00 17.89
C THR A 185 -7.67 -7.04 18.08
N PHE A 186 -6.58 -6.69 18.75
CA PHE A 186 -5.59 -7.66 19.22
C PHE A 186 -6.04 -8.23 20.57
N GLN A 187 -6.01 -9.55 20.72
CA GLN A 187 -6.44 -10.24 21.93
C GLN A 187 -5.30 -11.12 22.50
N LYS A 188 -4.72 -10.71 23.63
CA LYS A 188 -3.59 -11.41 24.28
C LYS A 188 -3.85 -11.56 25.78
N GLU A 189 -3.77 -12.80 26.28
CA GLU A 189 -3.89 -13.11 27.72
C GLU A 189 -5.18 -12.54 28.36
N GLY A 190 -6.28 -12.53 27.59
CA GLY A 190 -7.58 -11.98 28.01
C GLY A 190 -7.76 -10.46 27.81
N ASN A 191 -6.68 -9.72 27.54
CA ASN A 191 -6.75 -8.29 27.25
C ASN A 191 -7.06 -8.06 25.76
N GLU A 192 -7.97 -7.13 25.48
CA GLU A 192 -8.28 -6.65 24.12
C GLU A 192 -7.78 -5.21 23.92
N GLN A 193 -7.04 -4.97 22.83
CA GLN A 193 -6.57 -3.64 22.43
C GLN A 193 -6.89 -3.38 20.96
N LYS A 194 -7.47 -2.20 20.67
CA LYS A 194 -7.71 -1.76 19.29
C LYS A 194 -6.44 -1.23 18.65
N HIS A 195 -6.20 -1.68 17.43
CA HIS A 195 -5.14 -1.22 16.55
C HIS A 195 -5.72 -0.84 15.18
N TYR A 196 -4.88 -0.24 14.35
CA TYR A 196 -5.11 -0.13 12.91
C TYR A 196 -3.99 -0.81 12.15
N ILE A 197 -4.31 -1.45 11.02
CA ILE A 197 -3.34 -2.16 10.18
C ILE A 197 -3.54 -1.87 8.69
N GLU A 198 -2.47 -1.96 7.92
CA GLU A 198 -2.45 -1.85 6.45
C GLU A 198 -1.44 -2.85 5.85
N ALA A 199 -1.65 -3.23 4.59
CA ALA A 199 -0.75 -4.13 3.87
C ALA A 199 0.55 -3.40 3.45
N SER A 200 1.70 -4.00 3.76
CA SER A 200 3.03 -3.46 3.42
C SER A 200 3.81 -4.45 2.55
N PRO A 201 3.42 -4.64 1.27
CA PRO A 201 4.03 -5.62 0.37
C PRO A 201 5.53 -5.42 0.19
N GLN A 202 6.01 -4.16 0.11
CA GLN A 202 7.43 -3.81 0.00
C GLN A 202 8.31 -4.48 1.07
N PHE A 203 7.76 -4.67 2.28
CA PHE A 203 8.46 -5.27 3.42
C PHE A 203 7.91 -6.65 3.79
N LYS A 204 7.05 -7.23 2.93
CA LYS A 204 6.39 -8.53 3.07
C LYS A 204 5.71 -8.71 4.45
N THR A 205 5.04 -7.66 4.92
CA THR A 205 4.46 -7.58 6.27
C THR A 205 3.22 -6.69 6.30
N ILE A 206 2.60 -6.54 7.47
CA ILE A 206 1.64 -5.45 7.74
C ILE A 206 2.34 -4.34 8.53
N ASN A 207 1.88 -3.10 8.35
CA ASN A 207 2.13 -2.04 9.33
C ASN A 207 1.06 -2.09 10.41
N ILE A 208 1.42 -1.75 11.65
CA ILE A 208 0.50 -1.71 12.81
C ILE A 208 0.61 -0.33 13.45
N TYR A 209 -0.52 0.21 13.89
CA TYR A 209 -0.63 1.52 14.52
C TYR A 209 -1.47 1.44 15.81
N ASP A 210 -1.23 2.37 16.72
CA ASP A 210 -2.06 2.56 17.92
C ASP A 210 -3.35 3.37 17.63
N SER A 211 -4.11 3.68 18.67
CA SER A 211 -5.31 4.53 18.60
C SER A 211 -5.04 5.97 18.15
N SER A 212 -3.79 6.42 18.26
CA SER A 212 -3.30 7.77 17.91
C SER A 212 -2.67 7.80 16.51
N LEU A 213 -2.86 6.73 15.73
CA LEU A 213 -2.28 6.48 14.40
C LEU A 213 -0.75 6.57 14.36
N GLN A 214 -0.08 6.33 15.49
CA GLN A 214 1.38 6.21 15.55
C GLN A 214 1.80 4.78 15.21
N ARG A 215 2.79 4.64 14.33
CA ARG A 215 3.25 3.35 13.83
C ARG A 215 4.07 2.63 14.91
N LEU A 216 3.63 1.44 15.29
CA LEU A 216 4.34 0.57 16.22
C LEU A 216 5.50 -0.12 15.48
N ASP A 217 6.68 -0.16 16.09
CA ASP A 217 7.84 -0.81 15.47
C ASP A 217 7.77 -2.33 15.68
N ASN A 218 7.61 -3.08 14.58
CA ASN A 218 7.58 -4.54 14.56
C ASN A 218 8.81 -5.21 15.21
N ARG A 219 9.90 -4.47 15.50
CA ARG A 219 11.06 -4.95 16.28
C ARG A 219 10.77 -5.12 17.78
N GLN A 220 9.97 -4.25 18.40
CA GLN A 220 9.66 -4.37 19.84
C GLN A 220 8.85 -5.64 20.15
N VAL A 221 7.90 -5.98 19.27
CA VAL A 221 7.09 -7.22 19.35
C VAL A 221 7.93 -8.50 19.25
N ARG A 222 9.18 -8.43 18.74
CA ARG A 222 10.16 -9.53 18.80
C ARG A 222 10.98 -9.53 20.10
N ALA A 223 11.38 -8.37 20.60
CA ALA A 223 12.11 -8.24 21.86
C ALA A 223 11.31 -8.80 23.05
N GLU A 224 9.99 -8.52 23.11
CA GLU A 224 9.08 -9.10 24.11
C GLU A 224 8.96 -10.62 24.05
N LYS A 225 9.18 -11.24 22.88
CA LYS A 225 9.18 -12.70 22.74
C LYS A 225 10.51 -13.35 23.17
N GLN A 226 11.59 -12.58 23.23
CA GLN A 226 12.90 -13.07 23.71
C GLN A 226 13.03 -12.94 25.24
N SER A 227 12.56 -11.84 25.82
CA SER A 227 12.66 -11.56 27.27
C SER A 227 11.85 -12.51 28.18
N VAL A 228 10.94 -13.30 27.59
CA VAL A 228 10.22 -14.40 28.27
C VAL A 228 11.01 -15.72 28.22
N GLY A 229 11.74 -15.99 27.12
CA GLY A 229 12.49 -17.24 26.94
C GLY A 229 13.74 -17.34 27.81
N GLU A 230 14.48 -16.24 27.99
CA GLU A 230 15.75 -16.23 28.75
C GLU A 230 15.56 -16.43 30.27
N LYS A 231 14.32 -16.37 30.79
CA LYS A 231 14.05 -16.53 32.23
C LYS A 231 14.02 -17.98 32.72
N GLN A 232 14.11 -18.98 31.82
CA GLN A 232 14.18 -20.40 32.21
C GLN A 232 15.59 -21.01 32.13
N SER A 233 16.56 -20.41 31.42
CA SER A 233 17.92 -20.96 31.31
C SER A 233 18.81 -20.66 32.52
N PHE A 234 18.65 -19.49 33.16
CA PHE A 234 19.55 -18.97 34.19
C PHE A 234 19.49 -19.65 35.59
N ARG A 235 18.98 -20.88 35.70
CA ARG A 235 18.85 -21.60 36.99
C ARG A 235 19.61 -22.92 37.12
N GLN A 236 20.41 -23.34 36.12
CA GLN A 236 21.05 -24.67 36.17
C GLN A 236 22.58 -24.73 35.93
N ASP A 237 23.31 -23.61 35.82
CA ASP A 237 24.78 -23.63 35.61
C ASP A 237 25.63 -23.06 36.77
N SER A 238 25.05 -22.47 37.81
CA SER A 238 25.82 -21.84 38.91
C SER A 238 26.32 -22.83 39.97
N LYS A 239 26.78 -24.04 39.61
CA LYS A 239 27.36 -24.97 40.60
C LYS A 239 28.33 -26.05 40.10
N ARG A 240 29.38 -25.68 39.35
CA ARG A 240 30.59 -26.52 39.20
C ARG A 240 31.83 -25.69 38.83
N GLU A 241 32.79 -25.65 39.78
CA GLU A 241 34.24 -25.49 39.55
C GLU A 241 34.75 -24.17 38.92
N LYS A 242 35.97 -23.69 39.21
CA LYS A 242 37.07 -24.20 40.06
C LYS A 242 37.89 -23.05 40.66
N GLN A 243 38.43 -23.23 41.86
CA GLN A 243 39.65 -22.55 42.28
C GLN A 243 40.86 -23.36 41.80
N ALA A 244 41.81 -22.73 41.11
CA ALA A 244 43.22 -23.14 41.02
C ALA A 244 44.02 -21.98 40.40
N SER A 245 45.30 -21.82 40.79
CA SER A 245 46.15 -20.68 40.40
C SER A 245 47.58 -21.12 40.04
N GLY A 246 48.20 -20.41 39.10
CA GLY A 246 49.58 -20.58 38.60
C GLY A 246 49.60 -20.35 37.09
N ALA A 247 50.35 -19.39 36.53
CA ALA A 247 51.82 -19.21 36.53
C ALA A 247 52.55 -20.14 35.54
N ASP A 248 53.57 -19.74 34.78
CA ASP A 248 54.17 -18.43 34.38
C ASP A 248 55.17 -18.74 33.22
N ASP A 249 55.63 -17.86 32.31
CA ASP A 249 55.25 -16.53 31.80
C ASP A 249 55.99 -16.31 30.44
N GLY A 250 55.71 -15.25 29.66
CA GLY A 250 56.54 -14.88 28.49
C GLY A 250 55.91 -13.84 27.52
N PRO A 251 56.52 -12.65 27.27
CA PRO A 251 55.81 -11.53 26.61
C PRO A 251 56.41 -11.01 25.28
N GLU A 252 55.54 -10.38 24.45
CA GLU A 252 55.78 -9.17 23.60
C GLU A 252 56.98 -9.16 22.58
N ILE A 253 57.15 -8.32 21.54
CA ILE A 253 56.77 -6.93 21.19
C ILE A 253 56.49 -6.80 19.66
N SER A 254 55.71 -5.78 19.28
CA SER A 254 55.43 -5.33 17.90
C SER A 254 56.65 -4.85 17.07
N GLN A 255 56.49 -4.70 15.73
CA GLN A 255 56.58 -3.37 15.10
C GLN A 255 56.06 -3.33 13.64
N THR A 256 55.97 -2.11 13.07
CA THR A 256 55.22 -1.77 11.84
C THR A 256 56.14 -1.40 10.66
N SER A 257 55.65 -1.47 9.42
CA SER A 257 55.83 -0.35 8.46
C SER A 257 55.01 -0.46 7.15
N THR A 258 54.78 0.72 6.57
CA THR A 258 54.10 1.14 5.32
C THR A 258 54.43 0.34 4.01
N LYS A 259 53.71 0.44 2.86
CA LYS A 259 53.39 1.68 2.08
C LYS A 259 52.43 1.44 0.88
N LYS A 260 51.92 2.53 0.26
CA LYS A 260 51.01 2.54 -0.92
C LYS A 260 51.74 2.59 -2.29
N LYS A 261 51.08 2.11 -3.36
CA LYS A 261 51.33 2.44 -4.80
C LYS A 261 49.99 2.46 -5.57
N LYS A 262 49.96 2.55 -6.91
CA LYS A 262 48.71 2.51 -7.74
C LYS A 262 48.99 2.03 -9.17
N LYS A 263 47.93 1.57 -9.87
CA LYS A 263 47.89 1.13 -11.30
C LYS A 263 48.52 -0.27 -11.56
N GLN A 264 48.29 -0.94 -12.70
CA GLN A 264 47.65 -0.52 -13.96
C GLN A 264 46.80 -1.60 -14.66
N VAL A 265 46.01 -1.15 -15.64
CA VAL A 265 45.16 -1.89 -16.59
C VAL A 265 45.97 -2.69 -17.62
N GLN A 266 45.58 -3.94 -17.93
CA GLN A 266 45.28 -4.37 -19.31
C GLN A 266 44.59 -5.73 -19.42
N SER A 267 44.04 -5.98 -20.61
CA SER A 267 43.24 -7.13 -21.04
C SER A 267 44.08 -8.24 -21.67
N TYR A 268 43.55 -9.47 -21.66
CA TYR A 268 43.36 -10.27 -22.87
C TYR A 268 41.97 -10.93 -22.81
#